data_AF-A0A8H4PRX9-F1
#
_entry.id   AF-A0A8H4PRX9-F1
#
_cell.length_a   1.000
_cell.length_b   1.000
_cell.length_c   1.000
_cell.angle_alpha   90.00
_cell.angle_beta   90.00
_cell.angle_gamma   90.00
#
_symmetry.space_group_name_H-M   'P 1'
#
loop_
_entity.id
_entity.type
_entity.pdbx_description
1 polymer ?
#
loop_
_entity_poly.entity_id
_entity_poly.type
_entity_poly.pdbx_seq_one_letter_code
_entity_poly.pdbx_strand_id
1 'polypeptide(L)'
;MPWRGPPVADFDQQPQYRWQFWQVGLQEDDLFGELHQRFNTMPHPGYIQDPDAFHNDVASIARDATDKQVFLAHLQKRRDERLAELSNFRHKLFRLLRVGFTRLSDDQLFHLSRHDRFASLDTVVGLYASLLAANQDGQEPSLDFFPHTNCAPPI
;
A
#
# COMPACT_ATOMS: atom_id res chain seq x y z
N MET A 1 -16.15 -6.32 0.22
CA MET A 1 -16.18 -4.88 -0.09
C MET A 1 -15.05 -4.58 -1.06
N PRO A 2 -15.31 -4.15 -2.31
CA PRO A 2 -14.24 -3.66 -3.18
C PRO A 2 -13.70 -2.34 -2.61
N TRP A 3 -12.41 -2.32 -2.31
CA TRP A 3 -11.71 -1.21 -1.66
C TRP A 3 -11.68 0.05 -2.56
N ARG A 4 -12.56 1.01 -2.27
CA ARG A 4 -12.52 2.37 -2.86
C ARG A 4 -12.44 3.49 -1.82
N GLY A 5 -12.48 3.17 -0.53
CA GLY A 5 -12.42 4.13 0.57
C GLY A 5 -12.14 3.47 1.92
N PRO A 6 -11.87 4.26 2.98
CA PRO A 6 -11.71 3.75 4.33
C PRO A 6 -12.96 2.95 4.76
N PRO A 7 -12.81 1.92 5.60
CA PRO A 7 -13.94 1.17 6.13
C PRO A 7 -14.90 2.11 6.87
N VAL A 8 -16.18 2.09 6.51
CA VAL A 8 -17.22 2.69 7.34
C VAL A 8 -17.69 1.60 8.29
N ALA A 9 -17.16 1.60 9.51
CA ALA A 9 -17.60 0.66 10.54
C ALA A 9 -18.85 1.21 11.22
N ASP A 10 -19.91 0.41 11.20
CA ASP A 10 -21.04 0.55 12.13
C ASP A 10 -20.64 -0.21 13.40
N PHE A 11 -20.12 0.50 14.41
CA PHE A 11 -19.60 -0.11 15.64
C PHE A 11 -20.67 -0.80 16.51
N ASP A 12 -21.96 -0.49 16.28
CA ASP A 12 -23.07 -1.17 16.91
C ASP A 12 -23.31 -2.54 16.28
N GLN A 13 -23.12 -2.66 14.96
CA GLN A 13 -23.28 -3.92 14.22
C GLN A 13 -21.96 -4.71 14.07
N GLN A 14 -20.82 -4.08 14.34
CA GLN A 14 -19.48 -4.66 14.15
C GLN A 14 -18.66 -4.61 15.45
N PRO A 15 -19.08 -5.35 16.50
CA PRO A 15 -18.45 -5.29 17.82
C PRO A 15 -16.99 -5.76 17.79
N GLN A 16 -16.55 -6.48 16.75
CA GLN A 16 -15.16 -6.88 16.56
C GLN A 16 -14.21 -5.69 16.39
N TYR A 17 -14.71 -4.53 15.94
CA TYR A 17 -13.90 -3.32 15.77
C TYR A 17 -13.86 -2.41 17.00
N ARG A 18 -14.51 -2.80 18.10
CA ARG A 18 -14.41 -2.07 19.37
C ARG A 18 -12.97 -2.06 19.86
N TRP A 19 -12.59 -0.96 20.47
CA TRP A 19 -11.23 -0.74 20.99
C TRP A 19 -11.29 0.24 22.17
N GLN A 20 -10.22 0.30 22.97
CA GLN A 20 -10.19 1.06 24.22
C GLN A 20 -9.92 2.56 23.98
N PHE A 21 -10.71 3.20 23.11
CA PHE A 21 -10.55 4.60 22.71
C PHE A 21 -10.53 5.56 23.91
N TRP A 22 -11.34 5.26 24.93
CA TRP A 22 -11.46 6.08 26.14
C TRP A 22 -10.17 6.11 26.96
N GLN A 23 -9.35 5.04 26.92
CA GLN A 23 -8.09 4.97 27.67
C GLN A 23 -7.05 5.95 27.12
N VAL A 24 -7.13 6.24 25.82
CA VAL A 24 -6.17 7.11 25.12
C VAL A 24 -6.79 8.46 24.71
N GLY A 25 -7.95 8.82 25.28
CA GLY A 25 -8.60 10.11 25.05
C GLY A 25 -8.98 10.36 23.59
N LEU A 26 -9.47 9.32 22.91
CA LEU A 26 -9.98 9.35 21.54
C LEU A 26 -11.49 9.03 21.51
N GLN A 27 -12.10 9.07 20.33
CA GLN A 27 -13.45 8.62 20.06
C GLN A 27 -13.42 7.28 19.33
N GLU A 28 -14.51 6.50 19.41
CA GLU A 28 -14.60 5.19 18.76
C GLU A 28 -14.36 5.29 17.24
N ASP A 29 -14.95 6.31 16.61
CA ASP A 29 -14.86 6.60 15.17
C ASP A 29 -13.45 7.02 14.71
N ASP A 30 -12.55 7.39 15.63
CA ASP A 30 -11.18 7.78 15.27
C ASP A 30 -10.39 6.61 14.66
N LEU A 31 -10.81 5.36 14.90
CA LEU A 31 -10.19 4.16 14.31
C LEU A 31 -10.13 4.26 12.80
N PHE A 32 -11.27 4.36 12.12
CA PHE A 32 -11.33 4.46 10.65
C PHE A 32 -11.38 5.92 10.15
N GLY A 33 -11.40 6.89 11.06
CA GLY A 33 -11.21 8.31 10.82
C GLY A 33 -9.73 8.73 10.86
N GLU A 34 -9.37 9.54 11.87
CA GLU A 34 -8.05 10.20 11.95
C GLU A 34 -6.89 9.20 12.00
N LEU A 35 -7.02 8.12 12.77
CA LEU A 35 -5.94 7.15 12.92
C LEU A 35 -5.66 6.41 11.61
N HIS A 36 -6.71 5.95 10.94
CA HIS A 36 -6.56 5.31 9.64
C HIS A 36 -5.96 6.28 8.61
N GLN A 37 -6.47 7.51 8.55
CA GLN A 37 -5.97 8.52 7.63
C GLN A 37 -4.47 8.81 7.86
N ARG A 38 -4.05 8.90 9.11
CA ARG A 38 -2.68 9.28 9.48
C ARG A 38 -1.70 8.11 9.43
N PHE A 39 -2.13 6.93 9.88
CA PHE A 39 -1.23 5.81 10.14
C PHE A 39 -1.35 4.64 9.16
N ASN A 40 -2.43 4.54 8.37
CA ASN A 40 -2.65 3.42 7.46
C ASN A 40 -2.72 3.81 5.97
N THR A 41 -2.47 5.07 5.61
CA THR A 41 -2.53 5.53 4.20
C THR A 41 -1.16 5.56 3.53
N MET A 42 -1.12 5.23 2.24
CA MET A 42 -0.02 5.49 1.32
C MET A 42 -0.47 6.46 0.21
N PRO A 43 0.46 7.10 -0.52
CA PRO A 43 0.10 7.85 -1.73
C PRO A 43 -0.74 6.97 -2.68
N HIS A 44 -1.84 7.53 -3.19
CA HIS A 44 -2.94 6.91 -3.97
C HIS A 44 -2.63 5.59 -4.73
N PRO A 45 -3.50 4.55 -4.70
CA PRO A 45 -4.63 4.24 -3.80
C PRO A 45 -4.28 3.02 -2.91
N GLY A 46 -3.22 3.14 -2.11
CA GLY A 46 -2.74 2.05 -1.26
C GLY A 46 -2.98 2.30 0.23
N TYR A 47 -3.26 1.23 0.97
CA TYR A 47 -3.20 1.21 2.42
C TYR A 47 -2.05 0.31 2.86
N ILE A 48 -1.50 0.57 4.04
CA ILE A 48 -0.38 -0.24 4.57
C ILE A 48 -0.91 -1.60 5.02
N GLN A 49 -2.11 -1.63 5.62
CA GLN A 49 -2.72 -2.81 6.23
C GLN A 49 -4.20 -2.91 5.88
N ASP A 50 -4.69 -4.16 5.87
CA ASP A 50 -6.12 -4.46 5.84
C ASP A 50 -6.82 -3.97 7.12
N PRO A 51 -8.16 -3.78 7.14
CA PRO A 51 -8.87 -3.14 8.24
C PRO A 51 -8.71 -3.91 9.55
N ASP A 52 -8.78 -5.24 9.48
CA ASP A 52 -8.61 -6.12 10.63
C ASP A 52 -7.19 -6.05 11.19
N ALA A 53 -6.18 -6.01 10.32
CA ALA A 53 -4.80 -5.92 10.73
C ALA A 53 -4.50 -4.54 11.38
N PHE A 54 -5.07 -3.48 10.82
CA PHE A 54 -4.94 -2.13 11.37
C PHE A 54 -5.66 -2.00 12.73
N HIS A 55 -6.90 -2.48 12.83
CA HIS A 55 -7.65 -2.52 14.09
C HIS A 55 -6.91 -3.30 15.17
N ASN A 56 -6.37 -4.48 14.85
CA ASN A 56 -5.63 -5.28 15.82
C ASN A 56 -4.41 -4.53 16.37
N ASP A 57 -3.65 -3.82 15.51
CA ASP A 57 -2.53 -3.00 15.95
C ASP A 57 -3.02 -1.82 16.83
N VAL A 58 -4.09 -1.12 16.43
CA VAL A 58 -4.70 -0.04 17.23
C VAL A 58 -5.18 -0.53 18.60
N ALA A 59 -5.93 -1.62 18.64
CA ALA A 59 -6.51 -2.17 19.86
C ALA A 59 -5.43 -2.70 20.82
N SER A 60 -4.37 -3.32 20.29
CA SER A 60 -3.23 -3.76 21.08
C SER A 60 -2.48 -2.56 21.67
N ILE A 61 -2.17 -1.56 20.86
CA ILE A 61 -1.40 -0.39 21.31
C ILE A 61 -2.21 0.47 22.29
N ALA A 62 -3.52 0.62 22.09
CA ALA A 62 -4.40 1.35 23.00
C ALA A 62 -4.45 0.71 24.40
N ARG A 63 -4.44 -0.63 24.46
CA ARG A 63 -4.43 -1.38 25.72
C ARG A 63 -3.16 -1.12 26.53
N ASP A 64 -2.02 -1.04 25.86
CA ASP A 64 -0.70 -0.91 26.49
C ASP A 64 -0.28 0.56 26.73
N ALA A 65 -0.97 1.53 26.10
CA ALA A 65 -0.64 2.94 26.23
C ALA A 65 -1.17 3.55 27.53
N THR A 66 -0.33 4.38 28.14
CA THR A 66 -0.68 5.13 29.37
C THR A 66 -1.47 6.39 29.09
N ASP A 67 -1.28 6.99 27.91
CA ASP A 67 -1.91 8.22 27.47
C ASP A 67 -1.91 8.34 25.94
N LYS A 68 -2.59 9.37 25.45
CA LYS A 68 -2.73 9.68 24.02
C LYS A 68 -1.40 9.87 23.30
N GLN A 69 -0.42 10.51 23.96
CA GLN A 69 0.85 10.83 23.32
C GLN A 69 1.68 9.56 23.12
N VAL A 70 1.75 8.70 24.14
CA VAL A 70 2.41 7.39 24.05
C VAL A 70 1.73 6.52 22.99
N PHE A 71 0.39 6.50 22.96
CA PHE A 71 -0.38 5.79 21.95
C PHE A 71 -0.02 6.20 20.52
N LEU A 72 -0.08 7.50 20.22
CA LEU A 72 0.23 8.03 18.88
C LEU A 72 1.70 7.80 18.49
N ALA A 73 2.64 7.87 19.46
CA ALA A 73 4.05 7.57 19.21
C ALA A 73 4.26 6.09 18.85
N HIS A 74 3.60 5.18 19.56
CA HIS A 74 3.65 3.75 19.26
C HIS A 74 3.00 3.41 17.91
N LEU A 75 1.87 4.06 17.55
CA LEU A 75 1.27 3.89 16.23
C LEU A 75 2.18 4.39 15.10
N GLN A 76 2.84 5.53 15.29
CA GLN A 76 3.82 6.03 14.34
C GLN A 76 4.96 5.03 14.15
N LYS A 77 5.52 4.51 15.25
CA LYS A 77 6.56 3.49 15.20
C LYS A 77 6.08 2.24 14.45
N ARG A 78 4.87 1.76 14.74
CA ARG A 78 4.28 0.59 14.10
C ARG A 78 4.10 0.77 12.60
N ARG A 79 3.61 1.94 12.17
CA ARG A 79 3.52 2.31 10.76
C ARG A 79 4.89 2.23 10.08
N ASP A 80 5.91 2.80 10.71
CA ASP A 80 7.26 2.82 10.14
C ASP A 80 7.88 1.41 10.06
N GLU A 81 7.59 0.54 11.05
CA GLU A 81 7.94 -0.89 11.01
C GLU A 81 7.26 -1.61 9.83
N ARG A 82 5.95 -1.40 9.61
CA ARG A 82 5.22 -2.01 8.48
C ARG A 82 5.75 -1.55 7.12
N LEU A 83 6.09 -0.27 6.98
CA LEU A 83 6.72 0.25 5.76
C LEU A 83 8.11 -0.36 5.54
N ALA A 84 8.88 -0.57 6.60
CA ALA A 84 10.17 -1.26 6.53
C ALA A 84 10.02 -2.75 6.15
N GLU A 85 9.02 -3.45 6.70
CA GLU A 85 8.66 -4.82 6.33
C GLU A 85 8.33 -4.92 4.83
N LEU A 86 7.48 -4.03 4.33
CA LEU A 86 7.10 -3.97 2.92
C LEU A 86 8.30 -3.71 2.01
N SER A 87 9.16 -2.74 2.37
CA SER A 87 10.38 -2.43 1.63
C SER A 87 11.34 -3.62 1.58
N ASN A 88 11.54 -4.32 2.70
CA ASN A 88 12.36 -5.51 2.79
C ASN A 88 11.80 -6.66 1.95
N PHE A 89 10.48 -6.87 1.98
CA PHE A 89 9.82 -7.89 1.17
C PHE A 89 10.00 -7.59 -0.33
N ARG A 90 9.79 -6.34 -0.74
CA ARG A 90 10.00 -5.90 -2.12
C ARG A 90 11.43 -6.18 -2.61
N HIS A 91 12.44 -5.84 -1.80
CA HIS A 91 13.85 -6.09 -2.14
C HIS A 91 14.18 -7.58 -2.28
N LYS A 92 13.66 -8.41 -1.37
CA LYS A 92 13.83 -9.88 -1.44
C LYS A 92 13.15 -10.47 -2.67
N LEU A 93 11.93 -10.04 -2.94
CA LEU A 93 11.16 -10.47 -4.10
C LEU A 93 11.89 -10.07 -5.40
N PHE A 94 12.35 -8.83 -5.52
CA PHE A 94 13.13 -8.38 -6.67
C PHE A 94 14.37 -9.26 -6.91
N ARG A 95 15.14 -9.57 -5.85
CA ARG A 95 16.31 -10.45 -5.96
C ARG A 95 15.93 -11.85 -6.43
N LEU A 96 14.90 -12.45 -5.84
CA LEU A 96 14.39 -13.76 -6.26
C LEU A 96 13.99 -13.74 -7.73
N LEU A 97 13.27 -12.69 -8.14
CA LEU A 97 12.79 -12.55 -9.49
C LEU A 97 13.94 -12.35 -10.50
N ARG A 98 14.99 -11.64 -10.11
CA ARG A 98 16.14 -11.37 -10.97
C ARG A 98 17.07 -12.56 -11.17
N VAL A 99 17.24 -13.40 -10.15
CA VAL A 99 18.22 -14.51 -10.15
C VAL A 99 17.65 -15.80 -10.79
N GLY A 100 16.40 -15.79 -11.27
CA GLY A 100 15.88 -16.84 -12.15
C GLY A 100 14.75 -17.69 -11.57
N PHE A 101 14.16 -17.31 -10.43
CA PHE A 101 12.94 -17.98 -9.93
C PHE A 101 11.67 -17.47 -10.63
N THR A 102 11.72 -17.17 -11.93
CA THR A 102 10.60 -16.55 -12.69
C THR A 102 10.57 -17.01 -14.13
N ARG A 103 9.42 -16.79 -14.76
CA ARG A 103 9.19 -16.93 -16.20
C ARG A 103 9.05 -15.59 -16.92
N LEU A 104 9.47 -14.49 -16.30
CA LEU A 104 9.42 -13.16 -16.90
C LEU A 104 10.38 -13.08 -18.08
N SER A 105 9.96 -12.41 -19.15
CA SER A 105 10.81 -12.10 -20.30
C SER A 105 11.89 -11.08 -19.93
N ASP A 106 12.91 -10.93 -20.78
CA ASP A 106 13.96 -9.91 -20.60
C ASP A 106 13.38 -8.49 -20.53
N ASP A 107 12.35 -8.21 -21.32
CA ASP A 107 11.62 -6.93 -21.31
C ASP A 107 10.89 -6.70 -19.97
N GLN A 108 10.18 -7.72 -19.48
CA GLN A 108 9.52 -7.65 -18.17
C GLN A 108 10.52 -7.50 -17.02
N LEU A 109 11.67 -8.16 -17.09
CA LEU A 109 12.76 -8.01 -16.12
C LEU A 109 13.40 -6.60 -16.17
N PHE A 110 13.49 -5.99 -17.35
CA PHE A 110 13.93 -4.61 -17.51
C PHE A 110 12.95 -3.65 -16.82
N HIS A 111 11.66 -3.78 -17.09
CA HIS A 111 10.63 -2.95 -16.46
C HIS A 111 10.55 -3.17 -14.94
N LEU A 112 10.69 -4.41 -14.47
CA LEU A 112 10.76 -4.74 -13.05
C LEU A 112 11.98 -4.07 -12.39
N SER A 113 13.14 -4.09 -13.04
CA SER A 113 14.36 -3.43 -12.54
C SER A 113 14.22 -1.91 -12.49
N ARG A 114 13.51 -1.30 -13.45
CA ARG A 114 13.18 0.13 -13.40
C ARG A 114 12.21 0.44 -12.26
N HIS A 115 11.21 -0.41 -12.04
CA HIS A 115 10.26 -0.23 -10.95
C HIS A 115 10.93 -0.32 -9.57
N ASP A 116 11.79 -1.31 -9.34
CA ASP A 116 12.56 -1.46 -8.09
C ASP A 116 13.44 -0.21 -7.82
N ARG A 117 14.08 0.31 -8.86
CA ARG A 117 14.99 1.46 -8.74
C ARG A 117 14.29 2.80 -8.51
N PHE A 118 13.20 3.08 -9.23
CA PHE A 118 12.61 4.41 -9.25
C PHE A 118 11.27 4.51 -8.52
N ALA A 119 10.52 3.40 -8.40
CA ALA A 119 9.23 3.35 -7.74
C ALA A 119 8.27 4.51 -8.11
N SER A 120 8.32 4.96 -9.37
CA SER A 120 7.49 6.05 -9.90
C SER A 120 6.26 5.50 -10.61
N LEU A 121 5.27 6.36 -10.85
CA LEU A 121 4.09 6.00 -11.63
C LEU A 121 4.48 5.46 -13.02
N ASP A 122 5.43 6.11 -13.71
CA ASP A 122 5.88 5.69 -15.05
C ASP A 122 6.44 4.27 -15.05
N THR A 123 7.17 3.88 -14.00
CA THR A 123 7.74 2.53 -13.92
C THR A 123 6.72 1.49 -13.49
N VAL A 124 5.69 1.86 -12.72
CA VAL A 124 4.52 1.01 -12.47
C VAL A 124 3.77 0.76 -13.77
N VAL A 125 3.44 1.82 -14.52
CA VAL A 125 2.72 1.72 -15.80
C VAL A 125 3.52 0.88 -16.78
N GLY A 126 4.82 1.13 -16.93
CA GLY A 126 5.69 0.35 -17.81
C GLY A 126 5.75 -1.14 -17.42
N LEU A 127 5.85 -1.45 -16.13
CA LEU A 127 5.83 -2.83 -15.65
C LEU A 127 4.46 -3.49 -15.88
N TYR A 128 3.35 -2.81 -15.59
CA TYR A 128 2.03 -3.39 -15.80
C TYR A 128 1.76 -3.59 -17.29
N ALA A 129 2.13 -2.64 -18.14
CA ALA A 129 1.99 -2.76 -19.58
C ALA A 129 2.80 -3.94 -20.15
N SER A 130 4.04 -4.17 -19.69
CA SER A 130 4.85 -5.31 -20.14
C SER A 130 4.32 -6.67 -19.66
N LEU A 131 3.56 -6.69 -18.56
CA LEU A 131 2.84 -7.88 -18.07
C LEU A 131 1.51 -8.12 -18.79
N LEU A 132 0.96 -7.13 -19.49
CA LEU A 132 -0.41 -7.12 -20.01
C LEU A 132 -0.56 -7.58 -21.49
N ALA A 133 0.25 -8.51 -22.04
CA ALA A 133 -0.02 -9.05 -23.40
C ALA A 133 0.22 -10.55 -23.63
N ALA A 134 -0.48 -11.19 -24.58
CA ALA A 134 -1.37 -10.67 -25.63
C ALA A 134 -2.84 -10.48 -25.24
N ASN A 135 -3.62 -9.75 -26.06
CA ASN A 135 -5.09 -9.93 -26.08
C ASN A 135 -5.43 -11.39 -26.50
N GLN A 136 -6.71 -11.78 -26.47
CA GLN A 136 -7.17 -13.17 -26.71
C GLN A 136 -6.70 -13.77 -28.05
N ASP A 137 -6.15 -12.95 -28.95
CA ASP A 137 -5.71 -13.27 -30.31
C ASP A 137 -4.19 -13.43 -30.47
N GLY A 138 -3.39 -13.35 -29.39
CA GLY A 138 -1.94 -13.66 -29.44
C GLY A 138 -1.05 -12.54 -30.03
N GLN A 139 -1.52 -11.29 -30.10
CA GLN A 139 -0.71 -10.14 -30.52
C GLN A 139 -0.01 -9.44 -29.34
N GLU A 140 1.26 -9.03 -29.51
CA GLU A 140 2.01 -8.20 -28.56
C GLU A 140 1.26 -6.89 -28.22
N PRO A 141 1.39 -6.34 -26.99
CA PRO A 141 0.66 -5.14 -26.61
C PRO A 141 1.27 -3.96 -27.35
N SER A 142 0.49 -3.28 -28.18
CA SER A 142 0.91 -1.96 -28.66
C SER A 142 0.89 -0.98 -27.48
N LEU A 143 2.06 -0.50 -27.07
CA LEU A 143 2.21 0.56 -26.05
C LEU A 143 1.61 1.92 -26.49
N ASP A 144 1.14 2.02 -27.74
CA ASP A 144 0.55 3.21 -28.36
C ASP A 144 -0.75 3.71 -27.70
N PHE A 145 -1.34 2.95 -26.77
CA PHE A 145 -2.58 3.33 -26.07
C PHE A 145 -2.38 4.23 -24.84
N PHE A 146 -1.14 4.41 -24.35
CA PHE A 146 -0.87 5.35 -23.27
C PHE A 146 -0.35 6.66 -23.86
N PRO A 147 -1.13 7.75 -23.87
CA PRO A 147 -0.68 9.01 -24.43
C PRO A 147 0.54 9.50 -23.64
N HIS A 148 1.70 9.50 -24.29
CA HIS A 148 2.87 10.22 -23.81
C HIS A 148 2.49 11.70 -23.71
N THR A 149 2.41 12.23 -22.49
CA THR A 149 2.42 13.68 -22.29
C THR A 149 3.78 14.19 -22.75
N ASN A 150 3.86 14.61 -24.01
CA ASN A 150 5.00 15.26 -24.61
C ASN A 150 5.23 16.61 -23.91
N CYS A 151 6.17 16.65 -22.96
CA CYS A 151 6.83 17.91 -22.60
C CYS A 151 7.82 18.25 -23.73
N ALA A 152 7.44 19.18 -24.60
CA ALA A 152 8.36 19.78 -25.55
C ALA A 152 9.36 20.69 -24.81
N PRO A 153 10.65 20.73 -25.21
CA PRO A 153 11.58 21.71 -24.67
C PRO A 153 11.29 23.11 -25.25
N PRO A 154 11.50 24.19 -24.47
CA PRO A 154 11.34 25.54 -24.98
C PRO A 154 12.47 25.90 -25.97
N ILE A 155 12.11 26.77 -26.91
CA ILE A 155 12.86 27.24 -28.09
C ILE A 155 14.20 27.87 -27.72
#